data_AF-A0A850BUT7-F1
#
_entry.id   AF-A0A850BUT7-F1
#
_cell.length_a   1.000
_cell.length_b   1.000
_cell.length_c   1.000
_cell.angle_alpha   90.00
_cell.angle_beta   90.00
_cell.angle_gamma   90.00
#
_symmetry.space_group_name_H-M   'P 1'
#
loop_
_entity.id
_entity.type
_entity.pdbx_description
1 polymer ?
#
loop_
_entity_poly.entity_id
_entity_poly.type
_entity_poly.pdbx_seq_one_letter_code
_entity_poly.pdbx_strand_id
1 'polypeptide(L)' 'MDCEKFEQHLMDALYDELDELTHAAFKRHMDGCSRCASTFAGLRAARDVGVLPLEEPSPGLEDRILAAA' A
#
# COMPACT_ATOMS: atom_id res chain seq x y z
N MET A 1 2.93 -15.76 10.05
CA MET A 1 2.45 -14.59 10.80
C MET A 1 1.05 -14.87 11.31
N ASP A 2 0.62 -14.15 12.35
CA ASP A 2 -0.76 -14.06 12.80
C ASP A 2 -1.47 -12.89 12.10
N CYS A 3 -2.77 -12.71 12.38
CA CYS A 3 -3.58 -11.65 11.78
C CYS A 3 -3.11 -10.24 12.18
N GLU A 4 -2.56 -10.07 13.38
CA GLU A 4 -2.09 -8.76 13.87
C GLU A 4 -0.86 -8.30 13.08
N LYS A 5 0.13 -9.19 12.94
CA LYS A 5 1.31 -8.94 12.12
C LYS A 5 0.97 -8.77 10.64
N PHE A 6 -0.04 -9.50 10.15
CA PHE A 6 -0.55 -9.29 8.79
C PHE A 6 -1.09 -7.87 8.60
N GLU A 7 -1.90 -7.37 9.53
CA GLU A 7 -2.47 -6.02 9.47
C GLU A 7 -1.37 -4.94 9.49
N GLN A 8 -0.29 -5.14 10.24
CA GLN A 8 0.86 -4.24 10.27
C GLN A 8 1.60 -4.13 8.91
N HIS A 9 1.54 -5.17 8.08
CA HIS A 9 2.22 -5.24 6.78
C HIS A 9 1.31 -5.00 5.57
N LEU A 10 0.03 -4.67 5.78
CA LEU A 10 -0.95 -4.52 4.71
C LEU A 10 -0.56 -3.46 3.68
N MET A 11 -0.07 -2.31 4.14
CA MET A 11 0.25 -1.17 3.28
C MET A 11 1.51 -1.46 2.45
N ASP A 12 2.58 -1.88 3.12
CA ASP A 12 3.83 -2.27 2.45
C ASP A 12 3.58 -3.38 1.41
N ALA A 13 2.72 -4.36 1.73
CA ALA A 13 2.35 -5.40 0.77
C ALA A 13 1.55 -4.86 -0.42
N LEU A 14 0.68 -3.86 -0.20
CA LEU A 14 -0.15 -3.25 -1.24
C LEU A 14 0.68 -2.43 -2.24
N TYR A 15 1.81 -1.89 -1.78
CA TYR A 15 2.73 -1.05 -2.57
C TYR A 15 4.02 -1.76 -2.99
N ASP A 16 4.11 -3.09 -2.81
CA ASP A 16 5.27 -3.91 -3.17
C ASP A 16 6.58 -3.52 -2.44
N GLU A 17 6.47 -3.07 -1.19
CA GLU A 17 7.59 -2.57 -0.36
C GLU A 17 8.13 -3.60 0.65
N LEU A 18 7.49 -4.78 0.74
CA LEU A 18 7.93 -5.85 1.62
C LEU A 18 9.21 -6.53 1.12
N ASP A 19 10.07 -6.92 2.05
CA ASP A 19 11.17 -7.84 1.75
C ASP A 19 10.65 -9.24 1.39
N GLU A 20 11.47 -10.01 0.69
CA GLU A 20 11.10 -11.33 0.14
C GLU A 20 10.60 -12.31 1.22
N LEU A 21 11.20 -12.28 2.41
CA LEU A 21 10.85 -13.20 3.49
C LEU A 21 9.50 -12.83 4.08
N THR A 22 9.27 -11.54 4.33
CA THR A 22 8.00 -11.02 4.85
C THR A 22 6.88 -11.21 3.84
N HIS A 23 7.13 -10.94 2.56
CA HIS A 23 6.17 -11.20 1.48
C HIS A 23 5.78 -12.69 1.39
N ALA A 24 6.74 -13.62 1.48
CA ALA A 24 6.45 -15.05 1.49
C ALA A 24 5.64 -15.48 2.72
N ALA A 25 5.89 -14.90 3.89
CA ALA A 25 5.09 -15.13 5.09
C ALA A 25 3.67 -14.56 4.96
N PHE A 26 3.53 -13.40 4.31
CA PHE A 26 2.26 -12.72 4.06
C PHE A 26 1.38 -13.54 3.11
N LYS A 27 1.94 -13.99 1.99
CA LYS A 27 1.26 -14.87 1.04
C LYS A 27 0.75 -16.16 1.69
N ARG A 28 1.62 -16.85 2.44
CA ARG A 28 1.22 -18.07 3.18
C ARG A 28 0.09 -17.83 4.17
N HIS A 29 0.03 -16.65 4.80
CA HIS A 29 -1.08 -16.31 5.70
C HIS A 29 -2.39 -16.12 4.94
N MET A 30 -2.38 -15.42 3.80
CA MET A 30 -3.56 -15.28 2.95
C MET A 30 -4.09 -16.62 2.45
N ASP A 31 -3.20 -17.54 2.08
CA ASP A 31 -3.59 -18.90 1.65
C ASP A 31 -4.32 -19.68 2.77
N GLY A 32 -4.05 -19.36 4.05
CA GLY A 32 -4.63 -20.04 5.21
C GLY A 32 -5.75 -19.28 5.93
N CYS A 33 -5.96 -18.00 5.63
CA CYS A 33 -6.90 -17.13 6.35
C CYS A 33 -7.81 -16.37 5.37
N SER A 34 -9.03 -16.88 5.21
CA SER A 34 -10.02 -16.30 4.28
C SER A 34 -10.37 -14.85 4.58
N ARG A 35 -10.44 -14.47 5.87
CA ARG A 35 -10.68 -13.07 6.30
C ARG A 35 -9.58 -12.15 5.76
N CYS A 36 -8.32 -12.46 6.03
CA CYS A 36 -7.19 -11.62 5.64
C CYS A 36 -7.02 -11.58 4.12
N ALA A 37 -7.23 -12.69 3.43
CA ALA A 37 -7.27 -12.73 1.97
C ALA A 37 -8.36 -11.81 1.38
N SER A 38 -9.57 -11.84 1.95
CA SER A 38 -10.67 -10.97 1.51
C SER A 38 -10.37 -9.49 1.77
N THR A 39 -9.78 -9.15 2.92
CA THR A 39 -9.38 -7.77 3.25
C THR A 39 -8.37 -7.25 2.22
N PHE A 40 -7.31 -8.01 1.94
CA PHE A 40 -6.29 -7.60 1.00
C PHE A 40 -6.81 -7.49 -0.44
N ALA A 41 -7.67 -8.42 -0.87
CA ALA A 41 -8.32 -8.34 -2.16
C ALA A 41 -9.17 -7.07 -2.31
N GLY A 42 -9.90 -6.68 -1.26
CA GLY A 42 -10.66 -5.42 -1.24
C GLY A 42 -9.78 -4.18 -1.33
N LEU A 43 -8.68 -4.14 -0.59
CA LEU A 43 -7.72 -3.03 -0.65
C LEU A 43 -7.07 -2.90 -2.02
N ARG A 44 -6.68 -4.02 -2.64
CA ARG A 44 -6.14 -4.03 -4.01
C ARG A 44 -7.16 -3.51 -5.02
N ALA A 45 -8.41 -3.96 -4.94
CA ALA A 45 -9.47 -3.46 -5.81
C ALA A 45 -9.72 -1.96 -5.62
N ALA A 46 -9.69 -1.48 -4.38
CA ALA A 46 -9.83 -0.05 -4.07
C ALA A 46 -8.66 0.78 -4.64
N ARG A 47 -7.43 0.27 -4.58
CA ARG A 47 -6.26 0.91 -5.19
C ARG A 47 -6.39 1.00 -6.71
N ASP A 48 -6.82 -0.09 -7.35
CA ASP A 48 -6.94 -0.15 -8.81
C ASP A 48 -7.94 0.88 -9.37
N VAL A 49 -8.98 1.21 -8.60
CA VAL A 49 -9.98 2.24 -8.98
C VAL A 49 -9.70 3.62 -8.38
N GLY A 50 -8.85 3.71 -7.36
CA GLY A 50 -8.49 4.93 -6.63
C GLY A 50 -7.49 5.82 -7.35
N VAL A 51 -7.46 5.78 -8.68
CA VAL A 51 -6.56 6.58 -9.50
C VAL A 51 -7.15 7.98 -9.64
N LEU A 52 -6.46 8.97 -9.07
CA LEU A 52 -6.80 10.38 -9.24
C LEU A 52 -6.09 10.96 -10.47
N PRO A 53 -6.70 11.92 -11.18
CA PRO A 53 -5.99 12.69 -12.19
C PRO A 53 -4.74 13.34 -11.59
N LEU A 54 -3.62 13.22 -12.30
CA LEU A 54 -2.42 13.98 -11.98
C LEU A 54 -2.59 15.40 -12.52
N GLU A 55 -2.60 16.37 -11.61
CA GLU A 55 -2.69 17.79 -11.94
C GLU A 55 -1.29 18.40 -12.11
N GLU A 56 -1.15 19.32 -13.05
CA GLU A 56 0.09 20.07 -13.19
C GLU A 56 0.25 21.08 -12.02
N PRO A 57 1.44 21.17 -11.42
CA PRO A 57 1.68 22.14 -10.37
C PRO A 57 1.56 23.56 -10.91
N SER A 58 1.01 24.48 -10.11
CA SER A 58 0.94 25.89 -10.46
C SER A 58 2.34 26.47 -10.70
N PRO A 59 2.52 27.40 -11.66
CA PRO A 59 3.80 28.06 -11.87
C PRO A 59 4.40 28.62 -10.58
N GLY A 60 5.69 28.38 -10.35
CA GLY A 60 6.42 28.85 -9.15
C GLY A 60 6.10 28.11 -7.85
N LEU A 61 5.38 26.98 -7.89
CA LEU A 61 5.14 26.16 -6.70
C LEU A 61 6.46 25.66 -6.06
N GLU A 62 7.39 25.18 -6.87
CA GLU A 62 8.69 24.67 -6.41
C GLU A 62 9.50 25.75 -5.69
N ASP A 63 9.62 26.94 -6.28
CA ASP A 63 10.31 28.08 -5.66
C ASP A 63 9.71 28.45 -4.30
N ARG A 64 8.38 28.42 -4.18
CA ARG A 64 7.66 28.70 -2.93
C ARG A 64 7.92 27.63 -1.86
N ILE A 65 8.06 26.36 -2.25
CA ILE A 65 8.39 25.27 -1.33
C ILE A 65 9.83 25.41 -0.85
N LEU A 66 10.78 25.64 -1.76
CA LEU A 66 12.20 25.78 -1.43
C LEU A 66 12.49 26.99 -0.55
N ALA A 67 11.75 28.09 -0.72
CA ALA A 67 11.88 29.27 0.13
C ALA A 67 11.30 29.09 1.55
N ALA A 68 10.51 28.04 1.79
CA ALA A 68 9.88 27.76 3.08
C ALA A 68 10.65 26.75 3.95
N ALA A 69 11.71 26.15 3.42
CA ALA A 69 12.62 25.24 4.12
C ALA A 69 13.75 25.99 4.84
#